data_AF-A0A2N2LB98-F1
#
_entry.id   AF-A0A2N2LB98-F1
#
_cell.length_a   1.000
_cell.length_b   1.000
_cell.length_c   1.000
_cell.angle_alpha   90.00
_cell.angle_beta   90.00
_cell.angle_gamma   90.00
#
_symmetry.space_group_name_H-M   'P 1'
#
loop_
_entity.id
_entity.type
_entity.pdbx_description
1 polymer ?
#
loop_
_entity_poly.entity_id
_entity_poly.type
_entity_poly.pdbx_seq_one_letter_code
_entity_poly.pdbx_strand_id
1 'polypeptide(L)'
;MKTLLKLGTGIIILALFIWIFCISYIESIPIQGIAVIALGVVLGSVRGIHSFVTELKLLLPLCVILAVGYLAFAVLGVNPYNSGAESGSAFQYWIHYGATRILLLISTIFIIRCLMGFFTIQDILDLPIQMRFKKVFILGNILYHTATTQSIDIVQSIDAIPANQNQQRGFKHMVMQKLNYILALLFMVFRDSKVRGELIDNRIKHCFPGGK
;
A
#
# COMPACT_ATOMS: atom_id res chain seq x y z
N MET A 1 -6.12 -24.88 9.16
CA MET A 1 -6.86 -25.20 7.91
C MET A 1 -7.66 -24.02 7.36
N LYS A 2 -8.53 -23.36 8.14
CA LYS A 2 -9.33 -22.20 7.67
C LYS A 2 -8.48 -21.11 7.02
N THR A 3 -7.34 -20.78 7.62
CA THR A 3 -6.44 -19.72 7.13
C THR A 3 -5.70 -20.06 5.84
N LEU A 4 -5.20 -21.29 5.72
CA LEU A 4 -4.59 -21.77 4.47
C LEU A 4 -5.60 -21.75 3.32
N LEU A 5 -6.86 -22.08 3.61
CA LEU A 5 -7.93 -22.02 2.62
C LEU A 5 -8.23 -20.58 2.21
N LYS A 6 -8.33 -19.63 3.16
CA LYS A 6 -8.45 -18.19 2.86
C LYS A 6 -7.30 -17.68 1.99
N LEU A 7 -6.07 -18.11 2.28
CA LEU A 7 -4.88 -17.69 1.54
C LEU A 7 -4.90 -18.28 0.12
N GLY A 8 -5.22 -19.57 0.00
CA GLY A 8 -5.40 -20.24 -1.29
C GLY A 8 -6.48 -19.58 -2.14
N THR A 9 -7.65 -19.27 -1.58
CA THR A 9 -8.72 -18.57 -2.31
C THR A 9 -8.30 -17.17 -2.72
N GLY A 10 -7.59 -16.43 -1.86
CA GLY A 10 -7.05 -15.10 -2.19
C GLY A 10 -6.07 -15.14 -3.37
N ILE A 11 -5.16 -16.12 -3.41
CA ILE A 11 -4.21 -16.31 -4.52
C ILE A 11 -4.96 -16.66 -5.81
N ILE A 12 -5.93 -17.56 -5.74
CA ILE A 12 -6.72 -17.97 -6.92
C ILE A 12 -7.49 -16.76 -7.49
N ILE A 13 -8.12 -15.96 -6.64
CA ILE A 13 -8.84 -14.75 -7.06
C ILE A 13 -7.89 -13.76 -7.74
N LEU A 14 -6.69 -13.55 -7.18
CA LEU A 14 -5.68 -12.68 -7.77
C LEU A 14 -5.19 -13.20 -9.13
N ALA A 15 -4.94 -14.51 -9.23
CA ALA A 15 -4.49 -15.14 -10.47
C ALA A 15 -5.57 -15.03 -11.56
N LEU A 16 -6.83 -15.27 -11.22
CA LEU A 16 -7.97 -15.09 -12.12
C LEU A 16 -8.11 -13.62 -12.56
N PHE A 17 -7.95 -12.67 -11.64
CA PHE A 17 -7.97 -11.25 -11.97
C PHE A 17 -6.87 -10.89 -12.96
N ILE A 18 -5.62 -11.32 -12.72
CA ILE A 18 -4.50 -11.07 -13.62
C ILE A 18 -4.76 -11.69 -14.99
N TRP A 19 -5.23 -12.93 -15.05
CA TRP A 19 -5.49 -13.60 -16.31
C TRP A 19 -6.59 -12.89 -17.13
N ILE A 20 -7.71 -12.55 -16.50
CA ILE A 20 -8.85 -11.94 -17.18
C ILE A 20 -8.53 -10.50 -17.60
N PHE A 21 -8.08 -9.66 -16.65
CA PHE A 21 -7.99 -8.21 -16.86
C PHE A 21 -6.62 -7.73 -17.33
N CYS A 22 -5.54 -8.43 -17.00
CA CYS A 22 -4.19 -8.02 -17.40
C CYS A 22 -3.68 -8.74 -18.66
N ILE A 23 -4.24 -9.91 -18.99
CA ILE A 23 -3.80 -10.69 -20.17
C ILE A 23 -4.89 -10.69 -21.24
N SER A 24 -6.08 -11.23 -20.95
CA SER A 24 -7.12 -11.44 -21.97
C SER A 24 -7.82 -10.16 -22.43
N TYR A 25 -8.19 -9.27 -21.50
CA TYR A 25 -8.96 -8.05 -21.79
C TYR A 25 -8.18 -6.77 -21.51
N ILE A 26 -6.87 -6.81 -21.78
CA ILE A 26 -5.99 -5.66 -21.52
C ILE A 26 -6.41 -4.42 -22.31
N GLU A 27 -6.91 -4.56 -23.54
CA GLU A 27 -7.26 -3.43 -24.41
C GLU A 27 -8.71 -2.97 -24.29
N SER A 28 -9.57 -3.69 -23.58
CA SER A 28 -11.00 -3.41 -23.55
C SER A 28 -11.38 -2.42 -22.44
N ILE A 29 -11.48 -1.13 -22.80
CA ILE A 29 -12.00 -0.07 -21.90
C ILE A 29 -13.31 -0.44 -21.19
N PRO A 30 -14.37 -0.93 -21.87
CA PRO A 30 -15.63 -1.19 -21.18
C PRO A 30 -15.49 -2.28 -20.10
N ILE A 31 -14.70 -3.32 -20.35
CA ILE A 31 -14.47 -4.40 -19.39
C ILE A 31 -13.66 -3.88 -18.19
N GLN A 32 -12.65 -3.04 -18.42
CA GLN A 32 -11.88 -2.40 -17.35
C GLN A 32 -12.76 -1.44 -16.52
N GLY A 33 -13.64 -0.70 -17.17
CA GLY A 33 -14.61 0.18 -16.49
C GLY A 33 -15.57 -0.60 -15.58
N ILE A 34 -16.12 -1.71 -16.08
CA ILE A 34 -16.98 -2.61 -15.29
C ILE A 34 -16.19 -3.17 -14.10
N ALA A 35 -14.94 -3.58 -14.29
CA ALA A 35 -14.09 -4.06 -13.19
C ALA A 35 -13.86 -3.00 -12.11
N VAL A 36 -13.56 -1.75 -12.49
CA VAL A 36 -13.38 -0.66 -11.53
C VAL A 36 -14.66 -0.41 -10.73
N ILE A 37 -15.82 -0.38 -11.38
CA ILE A 37 -17.11 -0.19 -10.72
C ILE A 37 -17.41 -1.36 -9.78
N ALA A 38 -17.30 -2.59 -10.26
CA ALA A 38 -17.58 -3.79 -9.47
C ALA A 38 -16.67 -3.89 -8.25
N LEU A 39 -15.36 -3.70 -8.43
CA LEU A 39 -14.40 -3.70 -7.33
C LEU A 39 -14.61 -2.52 -6.39
N GLY A 40 -14.98 -1.35 -6.90
CA GLY A 40 -15.31 -0.17 -6.09
C GLY A 40 -16.52 -0.41 -5.19
N VAL A 41 -17.58 -1.04 -5.71
CA VAL A 41 -18.77 -1.42 -4.93
C VAL A 41 -18.42 -2.45 -3.85
N VAL A 42 -17.63 -3.47 -4.20
CA VAL A 42 -17.18 -4.49 -3.24
C VAL A 42 -16.34 -3.86 -2.15
N LEU A 43 -15.36 -3.03 -2.52
CA LEU A 43 -14.47 -2.36 -1.58
C LEU A 43 -15.23 -1.40 -0.64
N GLY A 44 -16.15 -0.60 -1.20
CA GLY A 44 -17.01 0.30 -0.42
C GLY A 44 -17.93 -0.45 0.54
N SER A 45 -18.40 -1.64 0.17
CA SER A 45 -19.23 -2.49 1.03
C SER A 45 -18.41 -3.17 2.14
N VAL A 46 -17.20 -3.66 1.84
CA VAL A 46 -16.37 -4.41 2.80
C VAL A 46 -15.66 -3.49 3.80
N ARG A 47 -15.16 -2.33 3.37
CA ARG A 47 -14.36 -1.41 4.20
C ARG A 47 -15.08 -0.12 4.60
N GLY A 48 -16.28 0.10 4.08
CA GLY A 48 -17.06 1.31 4.29
C GLY A 48 -16.66 2.47 3.36
N ILE A 49 -17.63 3.35 3.12
CA ILE A 49 -17.52 4.46 2.15
C ILE A 49 -16.39 5.44 2.49
N HIS A 50 -16.12 5.68 3.77
CA HIS A 50 -15.08 6.62 4.20
C HIS A 50 -13.67 6.14 3.84
N SER A 51 -13.41 4.84 4.03
CA SER A 51 -12.13 4.23 3.62
C SER A 51 -11.99 4.29 2.10
N PHE A 52 -13.05 3.98 1.36
CA PHE A 52 -13.07 4.05 -0.09
C PHE A 52 -12.75 5.46 -0.63
N VAL A 53 -13.39 6.50 -0.08
CA VAL A 53 -13.14 7.90 -0.49
C VAL A 53 -11.71 8.33 -0.16
N THR A 54 -11.17 7.89 0.98
CA THR A 54 -9.79 8.18 1.37
C THR A 54 -8.80 7.54 0.38
N GLU A 55 -9.06 6.30 -0.02
CA GLU A 55 -8.24 5.60 -1.03
C GLU A 55 -8.33 6.30 -2.39
N LEU A 56 -9.53 6.69 -2.84
CA LEU A 56 -9.71 7.41 -4.09
C LEU A 56 -8.98 8.76 -4.08
N LYS A 57 -9.03 9.49 -2.96
CA LYS A 57 -8.32 10.76 -2.78
C LYS A 57 -6.79 10.59 -2.88
N LEU A 58 -6.26 9.47 -2.42
CA LEU A 58 -4.83 9.15 -2.50
C LEU A 58 -4.41 8.75 -3.92
N LEU A 59 -5.31 8.12 -4.69
CA LEU A 59 -5.06 7.72 -6.09
C LEU A 59 -5.25 8.85 -7.09
N LEU A 60 -6.12 9.82 -6.77
CA LEU A 60 -6.45 10.94 -7.64
C LEU A 60 -5.22 11.71 -8.17
N PRO A 61 -4.24 12.14 -7.35
CA PRO A 61 -3.07 12.86 -7.87
C PRO A 61 -2.27 12.01 -8.87
N LEU A 62 -2.14 10.71 -8.62
CA LEU A 62 -1.44 9.80 -9.54
C LEU A 62 -2.20 9.66 -10.88
N CYS A 63 -3.51 9.51 -10.82
CA CYS A 63 -4.36 9.42 -12.01
C CYS A 63 -4.33 10.72 -12.82
N VAL A 64 -4.33 11.87 -12.15
CA VAL A 64 -4.24 13.20 -12.80
C VAL A 64 -2.90 13.35 -13.51
N ILE A 65 -1.78 13.00 -12.86
CA ILE A 65 -0.45 13.07 -13.48
C ILE A 65 -0.38 12.18 -14.73
N LEU A 66 -0.87 10.95 -14.65
CA LEU A 66 -0.93 10.04 -15.80
C LEU A 66 -1.81 10.58 -16.92
N ALA A 67 -3.00 11.07 -16.59
CA ALA A 67 -3.92 11.65 -17.57
C ALA A 67 -3.31 12.86 -18.28
N VAL A 68 -2.66 13.77 -17.55
CA VAL A 68 -1.96 14.92 -18.12
C VAL A 68 -0.82 14.48 -19.04
N GLY A 69 -0.03 13.47 -18.62
CA GLY A 69 1.04 12.92 -19.46
C GLY A 69 0.53 12.35 -20.79
N TYR A 70 -0.52 11.53 -20.75
CA TYR A 70 -1.11 10.97 -21.97
C TYR A 70 -1.80 12.03 -22.84
N LEU A 71 -2.47 13.01 -22.25
CA LEU A 71 -3.06 14.14 -22.98
C LEU A 71 -1.99 15.00 -23.65
N ALA A 72 -0.86 15.24 -22.99
CA ALA A 72 0.26 15.95 -23.59
C ALA A 72 0.78 15.21 -24.83
N PHE A 73 0.96 13.88 -24.76
CA PHE A 73 1.35 13.08 -25.92
C PHE A 73 0.29 13.09 -27.03
N ALA A 74 -1.00 13.07 -26.67
CA ALA A 74 -2.11 13.18 -27.61
C ALA A 74 -2.12 14.52 -28.36
N VAL A 75 -1.93 15.64 -27.65
CA VAL A 75 -1.95 17.00 -28.22
C VAL A 75 -0.69 17.30 -29.03
N LEU A 76 0.47 16.83 -28.58
CA LEU A 76 1.74 16.97 -29.30
C LEU A 76 1.84 16.07 -30.54
N GLY A 77 0.87 15.17 -30.75
CA GLY A 77 0.83 14.30 -31.92
C GLY A 77 2.02 13.34 -31.99
N VAL A 78 2.54 12.90 -30.83
CA VAL A 78 3.68 11.98 -30.77
C VAL A 78 3.26 10.68 -31.43
N ASN A 79 3.83 10.39 -32.61
CA ASN A 79 3.42 9.23 -33.38
C ASN A 79 4.05 7.97 -32.75
N PRO A 80 3.28 6.91 -32.43
CA PRO A 80 3.86 5.71 -31.85
C PRO A 80 4.67 4.99 -32.94
N TYR A 81 6.00 5.07 -32.82
CA TYR A 81 6.93 4.29 -33.65
C TYR A 81 6.60 2.80 -33.43
N ASN A 82 6.05 2.12 -34.44
CA ASN A 82 5.61 0.71 -34.45
C ASN A 82 4.18 0.38 -34.00
N SER A 83 3.25 1.32 -33.81
CA SER A 83 1.84 0.93 -33.81
C SER A 83 1.41 0.74 -35.26
N GLY A 84 1.17 -0.51 -35.69
CA GLY A 84 0.50 -0.85 -36.95
C GLY A 84 -0.95 -0.37 -37.03
N ALA A 85 -1.23 0.85 -36.56
CA ALA A 85 -2.50 1.52 -36.63
C ALA A 85 -2.62 2.16 -38.01
N GLU A 86 -2.87 1.29 -38.99
CA GLU A 86 -3.63 1.68 -40.17
C GLU A 86 -4.93 2.34 -39.65
N SER A 87 -5.13 3.63 -39.93
CA SER A 87 -6.40 4.38 -39.74
C SER A 87 -6.80 4.94 -38.35
N GLY A 88 -5.87 5.33 -37.46
CA GLY A 88 -6.21 6.04 -36.22
C GLY A 88 -5.53 7.41 -36.07
N SER A 89 -6.25 8.44 -35.61
CA SER A 89 -5.60 9.70 -35.19
C SER A 89 -4.71 9.45 -33.96
N ALA A 90 -3.49 10.00 -33.92
CA ALA A 90 -2.58 9.86 -32.78
C ALA A 90 -3.25 10.23 -31.44
N PHE A 91 -4.17 11.20 -31.50
CA PHE A 91 -5.02 11.60 -30.39
C PHE A 91 -5.87 10.46 -29.83
N GLN A 92 -6.60 9.74 -30.69
CA GLN A 92 -7.44 8.60 -30.28
C GLN A 92 -6.61 7.48 -29.67
N TYR A 93 -5.44 7.18 -30.24
CA TYR A 93 -4.55 6.16 -29.70
C TYR A 93 -4.13 6.48 -28.26
N TRP A 94 -3.59 7.68 -28.02
CA TRP A 94 -3.09 8.06 -26.69
C TRP A 94 -4.20 8.14 -25.64
N ILE A 95 -5.39 8.59 -26.03
CA ILE A 95 -6.56 8.58 -25.12
C ILE A 95 -6.97 7.16 -24.79
N HIS A 96 -7.12 6.29 -25.80
CA HIS A 96 -7.53 4.91 -25.60
C HIS A 96 -6.52 4.14 -24.75
N TYR A 97 -5.23 4.29 -25.06
CA TYR A 97 -4.13 3.68 -24.34
C TYR A 97 -4.06 4.20 -22.89
N GLY A 98 -4.09 5.51 -22.70
CA GLY A 98 -4.00 6.14 -21.39
C GLY A 98 -5.18 5.78 -20.48
N ALA A 99 -6.40 5.85 -21.00
CA ALA A 99 -7.61 5.49 -20.25
C ALA A 99 -7.57 4.03 -19.77
N THR A 100 -7.22 3.12 -20.67
CA THR A 100 -7.07 1.69 -20.36
C THR A 100 -6.06 1.45 -19.24
N ARG A 101 -4.89 2.11 -19.28
CA ARG A 101 -3.84 1.97 -18.25
C ARG A 101 -4.26 2.54 -16.90
N ILE A 102 -4.93 3.69 -16.89
CA ILE A 102 -5.44 4.29 -15.65
C ILE A 102 -6.51 3.39 -15.03
N LEU A 103 -7.45 2.88 -15.81
CA LEU A 103 -8.48 1.96 -15.32
C LEU A 103 -7.87 0.68 -14.75
N LEU A 104 -6.90 0.09 -15.46
CA LEU A 104 -6.20 -1.12 -15.02
C LEU A 104 -5.41 -0.89 -13.72
N LEU A 105 -4.79 0.29 -13.57
CA LEU A 105 -4.11 0.68 -12.34
C LEU A 105 -5.09 0.74 -11.17
N ILE A 106 -6.23 1.42 -11.35
CA ILE A 106 -7.26 1.56 -10.30
C ILE A 106 -7.82 0.20 -9.92
N SER A 107 -8.20 -0.64 -10.89
CA SER A 107 -8.75 -1.98 -10.63
C SER A 107 -7.73 -2.87 -9.92
N THR A 108 -6.46 -2.81 -10.30
CA THR A 108 -5.38 -3.55 -9.63
C THR A 108 -5.20 -3.13 -8.18
N ILE A 109 -5.26 -1.82 -7.90
CA ILE A 109 -5.14 -1.33 -6.52
C ILE A 109 -6.36 -1.76 -5.70
N PHE A 110 -7.56 -1.68 -6.27
CA PHE A 110 -8.79 -2.09 -5.58
C PHE A 110 -8.80 -3.58 -5.24
N ILE A 111 -8.42 -4.47 -6.17
CA ILE A 111 -8.38 -5.90 -5.87
C ILE A 111 -7.35 -6.23 -4.79
N ILE A 112 -6.17 -5.62 -4.82
CA ILE A 112 -5.14 -5.81 -3.78
C ILE A 112 -5.67 -5.31 -2.43
N ARG A 113 -6.36 -4.17 -2.40
CA ARG A 113 -6.96 -3.61 -1.17
C ARG A 113 -8.08 -4.48 -0.61
N CYS A 114 -8.97 -4.98 -1.48
CA CYS A 114 -9.99 -5.96 -1.10
C CYS A 114 -9.35 -7.19 -0.47
N LEU A 115 -8.36 -7.79 -1.13
CA LEU A 115 -7.65 -8.96 -0.62
C LEU A 115 -6.97 -8.68 0.71
N MET A 116 -6.25 -7.56 0.85
CA MET A 116 -5.63 -7.16 2.11
C MET A 116 -6.67 -6.96 3.24
N GLY A 117 -7.91 -6.57 2.91
CA GLY A 117 -9.00 -6.46 3.88
C GLY A 117 -9.47 -7.81 4.44
N PHE A 118 -9.28 -8.91 3.71
CA PHE A 118 -9.68 -10.25 4.17
C PHE A 118 -8.65 -10.94 5.07
N PHE A 119 -7.41 -10.45 5.12
CA PHE A 119 -6.33 -11.04 5.92
C PHE A 119 -6.08 -10.23 7.19
N THR A 120 -6.12 -10.90 8.34
CA THR A 120 -5.72 -10.34 9.62
C THR A 120 -4.30 -10.78 10.01
N ILE A 121 -3.65 -10.07 10.94
CA ILE A 121 -2.36 -10.52 11.49
C ILE A 121 -2.50 -11.88 12.18
N GLN A 122 -3.65 -12.15 12.81
CA GLN A 122 -3.92 -13.45 13.42
C GLN A 122 -3.91 -14.58 12.38
N ASP A 123 -4.47 -14.32 11.19
CA ASP A 123 -4.43 -15.27 10.10
C ASP A 123 -2.96 -15.64 9.73
N ILE A 124 -2.04 -14.66 9.74
CA ILE A 124 -0.61 -14.93 9.47
C ILE A 124 0.02 -15.78 10.59
N LEU A 125 -0.34 -15.54 11.85
CA LEU A 125 0.17 -16.28 13.00
C LEU A 125 -0.36 -17.72 13.08
N ASP A 126 -1.55 -17.97 12.53
CA ASP A 126 -2.16 -19.30 12.47
C ASP A 126 -1.57 -20.19 11.36
N LEU A 127 -0.76 -19.62 10.46
CA LEU A 127 -0.07 -20.41 9.43
C LEU A 127 0.95 -21.36 10.08
N PRO A 128 1.16 -22.57 9.50
CA PRO A 128 2.14 -23.54 9.99
C PRO A 128 3.58 -23.13 9.59
N ILE A 129 4.00 -21.93 9.98
CA ILE A 129 5.33 -21.37 9.71
C ILE A 129 6.22 -21.60 10.95
N GLN A 130 7.52 -21.76 10.74
CA GLN A 130 8.50 -21.86 11.84
C GLN A 130 8.39 -20.67 12.81
N MET A 131 8.58 -20.95 14.11
CA MET A 131 8.41 -19.96 15.17
C MET A 131 9.33 -18.73 15.00
N ARG A 132 10.50 -18.92 14.39
CA ARG A 132 11.43 -17.83 14.06
C ARG A 132 10.78 -16.73 13.22
N PHE A 133 9.98 -17.09 12.22
CA PHE A 133 9.29 -16.10 11.38
C PHE A 133 8.10 -15.47 12.11
N LYS A 134 7.33 -16.28 12.86
CA LYS A 134 6.22 -15.76 13.69
C LYS A 134 6.70 -14.70 14.67
N LYS A 135 7.87 -14.91 15.29
CA LYS A 135 8.52 -13.91 16.15
C LYS A 135 8.71 -12.57 15.43
N VAL A 136 9.20 -12.58 14.19
CA VAL A 136 9.44 -11.35 13.41
C VAL A 136 8.12 -10.62 13.15
N PHE A 137 7.06 -11.33 12.77
CA PHE A 137 5.74 -10.70 12.57
C PHE A 137 5.15 -10.11 13.86
N ILE A 138 5.24 -10.85 14.96
CA ILE A 138 4.78 -10.38 16.28
C ILE A 138 5.55 -9.11 16.68
N LEU A 139 6.88 -9.17 16.61
CA LEU A 139 7.73 -8.04 16.98
C LEU A 139 7.47 -6.83 16.08
N GLY A 140 7.40 -7.02 14.76
CA GLY A 140 7.11 -5.97 13.79
C GLY A 140 5.76 -5.29 14.05
N ASN A 141 4.71 -6.08 14.34
CA ASN A 141 3.39 -5.53 14.67
C ASN A 141 3.41 -4.70 15.97
N ILE A 142 4.07 -5.20 17.01
CA ILE A 142 4.19 -4.47 18.29
C ILE A 142 4.98 -3.17 18.10
N LEU A 143 6.08 -3.21 17.37
CA LEU A 143 6.90 -2.03 17.07
C LEU A 143 6.14 -1.02 16.22
N TYR A 144 5.38 -1.47 15.22
CA TYR A 144 4.53 -0.61 14.40
C TYR A 144 3.50 0.11 15.27
N HIS A 145 2.74 -0.62 16.09
CA HIS A 145 1.75 -0.03 16.98
C HIS A 145 2.37 0.94 18.00
N THR A 146 3.56 0.60 18.51
CA THR A 146 4.28 1.48 19.45
C THR A 146 4.70 2.77 18.75
N ALA A 147 5.30 2.67 17.56
CA ALA A 147 5.75 3.82 16.78
C ALA A 147 4.59 4.74 16.37
N THR A 148 3.45 4.18 15.96
CA THR A 148 2.27 5.00 15.61
C THR A 148 1.68 5.69 16.82
N THR A 149 1.56 5.00 17.95
CA THR A 149 1.00 5.60 19.18
C THR A 149 1.91 6.69 19.73
N GLN A 150 3.21 6.45 19.74
CA GLN A 150 4.20 7.37 20.31
C GLN A 150 4.58 8.52 19.36
N SER A 151 4.18 8.46 18.09
CA SER A 151 4.49 9.50 17.10
C SER A 151 4.07 10.89 17.56
N ILE A 152 2.88 11.02 18.15
CA ILE A 152 2.32 12.30 18.61
C ILE A 152 3.15 12.84 19.78
N ASP A 153 3.48 11.99 20.75
CA ASP A 153 4.25 12.37 21.94
C ASP A 153 5.66 12.83 21.57
N ILE A 154 6.30 12.17 20.59
CA ILE A 154 7.62 12.56 20.09
C ILE A 154 7.55 13.94 19.41
N VAL A 155 6.53 14.19 18.58
CA VAL A 155 6.34 15.51 17.94
C VAL A 155 6.20 16.59 19.00
N GLN A 156 5.33 16.38 19.99
CA GLN A 156 5.12 17.34 21.09
C GLN A 156 6.42 17.59 21.88
N SER A 157 7.18 16.53 22.15
CA SER A 157 8.45 16.64 22.89
C SER A 157 9.51 17.41 22.11
N ILE A 158 9.58 17.22 20.78
CA ILE A 158 10.51 17.95 19.91
C ILE A 158 10.11 19.42 19.81
N ASP A 159 8.81 19.70 19.73
CA ASP A 159 8.28 21.06 19.64
C ASP A 159 8.43 21.83 20.97
N ALA A 160 8.53 21.11 22.09
CA ALA A 160 8.80 21.67 23.41
C ALA A 160 10.27 22.08 23.61
N ILE A 161 11.20 21.70 22.72
CA ILE A 161 12.62 22.07 22.84
C ILE A 161 12.77 23.58 22.61
N PRO A 162 13.34 24.36 23.56
CA PRO A 162 13.45 25.81 23.43
C PRO A 162 14.16 26.28 22.15
N ALA A 163 15.14 25.51 21.68
CA ALA A 163 15.87 25.78 20.44
C ALA A 163 14.95 25.75 19.19
N ASN A 164 13.87 24.97 19.23
CA ASN A 164 12.88 24.88 18.15
C ASN A 164 11.79 25.95 18.25
N GLN A 165 11.58 26.56 19.42
CA GLN A 165 10.57 27.59 19.64
C GLN A 165 11.01 28.97 19.14
N ASN A 166 12.32 29.27 19.21
CA ASN A 166 12.87 30.57 18.89
C ASN A 166 13.45 30.70 17.45
N GLN A 167 13.37 29.64 16.64
CA GLN A 167 13.90 29.66 15.27
C GLN A 167 12.87 30.14 14.24
N GLN A 168 13.31 30.99 13.30
CA GLN A 168 12.48 31.36 12.15
C GLN A 168 12.12 30.10 11.34
N ARG A 169 10.82 29.94 11.06
CA ARG A 169 10.26 28.78 10.33
C ARG A 169 10.64 28.80 8.85
N GLY A 170 11.91 28.51 8.56
CA GLY A 170 12.41 28.29 7.20
C GLY A 170 12.40 26.82 6.78
N PHE A 171 12.58 26.56 5.49
CA PHE A 171 12.66 25.20 4.93
C PHE A 171 13.72 24.33 5.63
N LYS A 172 14.90 24.89 5.90
CA LYS A 172 15.98 24.19 6.62
C LYS A 172 15.55 23.74 8.02
N HIS A 173 14.81 24.58 8.74
CA HIS A 173 14.31 24.25 10.07
C HIS A 173 13.28 23.11 9.98
N MET A 174 12.34 23.18 9.04
CA MET A 174 11.36 22.12 8.80
C MET A 174 12.02 20.77 8.49
N VAL A 175 13.06 20.74 7.66
CA VAL A 175 13.81 19.51 7.34
C VAL A 175 14.52 18.96 8.57
N MET A 176 15.21 19.81 9.33
CA MET A 176 15.91 19.38 10.55
C MET A 176 14.95 18.87 11.62
N GLN A 177 13.79 19.51 11.79
CA GLN A 177 12.75 19.06 12.71
C GLN A 177 12.21 17.68 12.31
N LYS A 178 11.96 17.44 11.01
CA LYS A 178 11.55 16.12 10.51
C LYS A 178 12.64 15.07 10.68
N LEU A 179 13.91 15.43 10.50
CA LEU A 179 15.04 14.53 10.72
C LEU A 179 15.15 14.14 12.20
N ASN A 180 15.05 15.10 13.11
CA ASN A 180 15.07 14.86 14.55
C ASN A 180 13.92 13.94 14.97
N TYR A 181 12.73 14.15 14.41
CA TYR A 181 11.57 13.27 14.61
C TYR A 181 11.85 11.83 14.16
N ILE A 182 12.37 11.65 12.94
CA ILE A 182 12.71 10.33 12.42
C ILE A 182 13.79 9.66 13.28
N LEU A 183 14.81 10.41 13.72
CA LEU A 183 15.89 9.89 14.55
C LEU A 183 15.40 9.45 15.93
N ALA A 184 14.55 10.26 16.57
CA ALA A 184 13.94 9.94 17.86
C ALA A 184 13.06 8.68 17.75
N LEU A 185 12.26 8.57 16.68
CA LEU A 185 11.41 7.41 16.43
C LEU A 185 12.25 6.16 16.15
N LEU A 186 13.33 6.27 15.37
CA LEU A 186 14.27 5.17 15.14
C LEU A 186 14.90 4.70 16.45
N PHE A 187 15.42 5.62 17.27
CA PHE A 187 16.07 5.28 18.53
C PHE A 187 15.10 4.57 19.49
N MET A 188 13.85 5.06 19.58
CA MET A 188 12.80 4.39 20.33
C MET A 188 12.54 2.98 19.81
N VAL A 189 12.30 2.82 18.50
CA VAL A 189 12.00 1.51 17.89
C VAL A 189 13.16 0.53 18.11
N PHE A 190 14.42 0.97 17.95
CA PHE A 190 15.59 0.14 18.23
C PHE A 190 15.64 -0.31 19.68
N ARG A 191 15.48 0.60 20.64
CA ARG A 191 15.46 0.28 22.07
C ARG A 191 14.35 -0.73 22.38
N ASP A 192 13.13 -0.46 21.93
CA ASP A 192 11.98 -1.33 22.17
C ASP A 192 12.13 -2.68 21.49
N SER A 193 12.76 -2.74 20.31
CA SER A 193 13.00 -4.00 19.59
C SER A 193 13.86 -4.97 20.37
N LYS A 194 14.89 -4.45 21.08
CA LYS A 194 15.80 -5.27 21.87
C LYS A 194 15.08 -5.86 23.09
N VAL A 195 14.44 -5.00 23.88
CA VAL A 195 13.72 -5.41 25.09
C VAL A 195 12.58 -6.37 24.76
N ARG A 196 11.73 -6.02 23.80
CA ARG A 196 10.58 -6.85 23.42
C ARG A 196 11.01 -8.13 22.70
N GLY A 197 12.08 -8.07 21.92
CA GLY A 197 12.68 -9.24 21.28
C GLY A 197 13.15 -10.29 22.30
N GLU A 198 13.85 -9.86 23.35
CA GLU A 198 14.31 -10.72 24.45
C GLU A 198 13.12 -11.31 25.24
N LEU A 199 12.10 -10.50 25.53
CA LEU A 199 10.88 -10.97 26.21
C LEU A 199 10.14 -12.04 25.41
N ILE A 200 10.04 -11.88 24.09
CA ILE A 200 9.42 -12.89 23.21
C ILE A 200 10.26 -14.17 23.22
N ASP A 201 11.58 -14.08 23.13
CA ASP A 201 12.46 -15.26 23.20
C ASP A 201 12.32 -16.01 24.52
N ASN A 202 12.27 -15.30 25.64
CA ASN A 202 12.09 -15.90 26.96
C ASN A 202 10.75 -16.62 27.07
N ARG A 203 9.66 -16.04 26.53
CA ARG A 203 8.35 -16.70 26.48
C ARG A 203 8.37 -17.94 25.59
N ILE A 204 9.01 -17.87 24.41
CA ILE A 204 9.14 -19.04 23.51
C ILE A 204 9.90 -20.16 24.21
N LYS A 205 11.02 -19.87 24.86
CA LYS A 205 11.81 -20.84 25.61
C LYS A 205 11.02 -21.50 26.74
N HIS A 206 10.19 -20.73 27.46
CA HIS A 206 9.35 -21.27 28.52
C HIS A 206 8.21 -22.16 28.00
N CYS A 207 7.56 -21.78 26.90
CA CYS A 207 6.44 -22.53 26.35
C CYS A 207 6.87 -23.72 25.47
N PHE A 208 8.06 -23.68 24.87
CA PHE A 208 8.59 -24.71 23.97
C PHE A 208 10.04 -25.08 24.35
N PRO A 209 10.28 -25.66 25.54
CA PRO A 209 11.63 -25.90 26.06
C PRO A 209 12.47 -26.91 25.26
N GLY A 210 11.88 -27.62 24.28
CA GLY A 210 12.56 -28.60 23.42
C GLY A 210 12.68 -28.23 21.93
N GLY A 211 12.21 -27.05 21.51
CA GLY A 211 12.13 -26.68 20.09
C GLY A 211 13.39 -25.95 19.59
N LYS A 212 14.32 -26.70 19.00
CA LYS A 212 15.20 -26.16 17.95
C LYS A 212 14.43 -26.00 16.65
#